data_AF-A0A1G9J0J0-F1
#
_entry.id   AF-A0A1G9J0J0-F1
#
_cell.length_a   1.000
_cell.length_b   1.000
_cell.length_c   1.000
_cell.angle_alpha   90.00
_cell.angle_beta   90.00
_cell.angle_gamma   90.00
#
_symmetry.space_group_name_H-M   'P 1'
#
loop_
_entity.id
_entity.type
_entity.pdbx_description
1 polymer ?
#
loop_
_entity_poly.entity_id
_entity_poly.type
_entity_poly.pdbx_seq_one_letter_code
_entity_poly.pdbx_strand_id
1 'polypeptide(L)'
;MRALLVVLIALATAACAAPRHAEPPAEPLVLHDSVLDEDTYWSGSILIDGSVKVARGATLTIAPGTDIAFVRRDLSQDGLGDATLEVDGRLIARGTRSAPIVFRSAEAEPRAGDWLEIHINFSPEVHLQFCELRDSAYGVHAHFTRGIIEDCVIRNNIDGTRLGNSRFTIRNNLVEHNISKGINFRDSQIEITRNIFRYNPAGIFLFEKDRSSPIHQNNFYANEFHLRLGDFFVGDVAPHDNWWGSTDAKTIAEHIYDSRIDPEIGTVTVAPADSWRPGSGPRDAVQLEEVRRHVSQGFVDAPPLPVGGPVLAASWDGTLSAFDDRGRRVWRRQLGEVIDAPLAADAQAVFGQTWGREVFALSLRDGRLLWRFVYEPSPADDHRQGGVVLLDDLLLVPAWNGTLHALDKKSGAPRWSFDAGDALRAAPTVHDGYIYLADTAGRISALHRDGRLHWQLSLEEPLLSAPALTPQGLVVLGRAGTLTALSFAGEILWQRALDETCFYAAPVFVDATLVVATAGGGLWRLSADGQVIWRSTLSGPSYATPLVHQGRIFVGDNNGNLEVFNLDSGESLARWPVGEAIQGAPAALGQQVLFGARDGALHVLRVENSAP
;
A
#
# COMPACT_ATOMS: atom_id res chain seq x y z
N MET A 1 -39.37 55.72 -35.56
CA MET A 1 -38.23 55.46 -36.47
C MET A 1 -36.95 55.56 -35.64
N ARG A 2 -36.24 54.43 -35.46
CA ARG A 2 -34.84 54.23 -34.95
C ARG A 2 -34.52 54.75 -33.52
N ALA A 3 -34.40 53.92 -32.49
CA ALA A 3 -33.40 52.87 -32.17
C ALA A 3 -32.04 53.43 -31.69
N LEU A 4 -31.71 53.20 -30.41
CA LEU A 4 -30.39 52.73 -29.99
C LEU A 4 -30.50 52.02 -28.63
N LEU A 5 -30.21 50.72 -28.65
CA LEU A 5 -30.10 49.83 -27.51
C LEU A 5 -28.64 49.88 -27.02
N VAL A 6 -28.40 50.29 -25.77
CA VAL A 6 -27.09 50.17 -25.12
C VAL A 6 -27.20 49.07 -24.07
N VAL A 7 -26.51 47.97 -24.31
CA VAL A 7 -26.35 46.85 -23.38
C VAL A 7 -25.27 47.23 -22.36
N LEU A 8 -25.64 47.36 -21.09
CA LEU A 8 -24.71 47.45 -19.97
C LEU A 8 -24.29 46.03 -19.57
N ILE A 9 -23.02 45.70 -19.76
CA ILE A 9 -22.38 44.51 -19.19
C ILE A 9 -21.91 44.88 -17.77
N ALA A 10 -22.52 44.28 -16.75
CA ALA A 10 -22.07 44.39 -15.37
C ALA A 10 -20.82 43.51 -15.17
N LEU A 11 -19.67 44.14 -14.95
CA LEU A 11 -18.48 43.46 -14.44
C LEU A 11 -18.71 43.07 -12.96
N ALA A 12 -18.79 41.76 -12.69
CA ALA A 12 -18.68 41.24 -11.33
C ALA A 12 -17.21 41.30 -10.90
N THR A 13 -16.88 42.21 -9.98
CA THR A 13 -15.59 42.25 -9.30
C THR A 13 -15.49 41.07 -8.34
N ALA A 14 -14.54 40.17 -8.61
CA ALA A 14 -14.16 39.10 -7.69
C ALA A 14 -13.58 39.70 -6.40
N ALA A 15 -14.35 39.64 -5.32
CA ALA A 15 -13.84 39.93 -3.98
C ALA A 15 -12.99 38.74 -3.52
N CYS A 16 -11.73 39.02 -3.15
CA CYS A 16 -10.82 38.05 -2.54
C CYS A 16 -11.46 37.47 -1.27
N ALA A 17 -11.80 36.18 -1.29
CA ALA A 17 -12.10 35.43 -0.08
C ALA A 17 -10.78 35.15 0.65
N ALA A 18 -10.66 35.64 1.88
CA ALA A 18 -9.61 35.23 2.82
C ALA A 18 -9.68 33.71 3.04
N PRO A 19 -8.56 33.03 3.40
CA PRO A 19 -8.58 31.61 3.70
C PRO A 19 -9.60 31.35 4.81
N ARG A 20 -10.59 30.48 4.54
CA ARG A 20 -11.47 29.97 5.58
C ARG A 20 -10.58 29.30 6.62
N HIS A 21 -10.57 29.84 7.83
CA HIS A 21 -10.13 29.08 8.99
C HIS A 21 -10.86 27.74 8.96
N ALA A 22 -10.14 26.63 9.08
CA ALA A 22 -10.76 25.33 9.29
C ALA A 22 -11.69 25.47 10.49
N GLU A 23 -13.00 25.31 10.27
CA GLU A 23 -13.94 25.19 11.38
C GLU A 23 -13.42 24.05 12.28
N PRO A 24 -13.47 24.22 13.62
CA PRO A 24 -13.18 23.11 14.51
C PRO A 24 -14.05 21.91 14.08
N PRO A 25 -13.53 20.68 14.09
CA PRO A 25 -14.34 19.52 13.74
C PRO A 25 -15.60 19.54 14.59
N ALA A 26 -16.76 19.39 13.95
CA ALA A 26 -18.03 19.35 14.66
C ALA A 26 -17.94 18.31 15.79
N GLU A 27 -18.43 18.65 16.98
CA GLU A 27 -18.48 17.69 18.08
C GLU A 27 -19.21 16.42 17.64
N PRO A 28 -18.75 15.22 18.05
CA PRO A 28 -19.37 13.98 17.63
C PRO A 28 -20.83 13.93 18.10
N LEU A 29 -21.72 13.38 17.26
CA LEU A 29 -23.05 13.01 17.70
C LEU A 29 -22.92 11.83 18.67
N VAL A 30 -23.15 12.09 19.96
CA VAL A 30 -23.11 11.07 21.00
C VAL A 30 -24.51 10.47 21.19
N LEU A 31 -24.61 9.15 21.08
CA LEU A 31 -25.84 8.39 21.26
C LEU A 31 -25.69 7.43 22.44
N HIS A 32 -26.65 7.50 23.36
CA HIS A 32 -26.75 6.63 24.52
C HIS A 32 -28.07 5.88 24.44
N ASP A 33 -28.04 4.54 24.39
CA ASP A 33 -29.21 3.67 24.48
C ASP A 33 -30.45 4.21 23.73
N SER A 34 -30.26 4.54 22.45
CA SER A 34 -31.16 5.37 21.66
C SER A 34 -31.99 4.55 20.67
N VAL A 35 -33.18 5.05 20.30
CA VAL A 35 -34.05 4.46 19.28
C VAL A 35 -34.26 5.47 18.15
N LEU A 36 -34.03 5.04 16.91
CA LEU A 36 -34.34 5.74 15.68
C LEU A 36 -35.64 5.16 15.12
N ASP A 37 -36.77 5.81 15.41
CA ASP A 37 -38.11 5.40 14.96
C ASP A 37 -38.58 6.11 13.69
N GLU A 38 -37.80 7.08 13.21
CA GLU A 38 -37.96 7.76 11.92
C GLU A 38 -36.71 7.60 11.04
N ASP A 39 -36.89 7.88 9.75
CA ASP A 39 -35.78 7.89 8.79
C ASP A 39 -34.70 8.88 9.24
N THR A 40 -33.50 8.36 9.46
CA THR A 40 -32.39 9.10 10.08
C THR A 40 -31.19 9.14 9.14
N TYR A 41 -30.51 10.27 9.11
CA TYR A 41 -29.29 10.47 8.32
C TYR A 41 -28.10 10.75 9.23
N TRP A 42 -27.05 9.96 9.12
CA TRP A 42 -25.78 10.16 9.83
C TRP A 42 -24.67 10.63 8.90
N SER A 43 -23.88 11.59 9.39
CA SER A 43 -22.68 12.11 8.74
C SER A 43 -21.69 12.64 9.78
N GLY A 44 -20.39 12.60 9.48
CA GLY A 44 -19.36 13.09 10.38
C GLY A 44 -18.96 12.05 11.43
N SER A 45 -18.73 12.48 12.67
CA SER A 45 -18.34 11.58 13.76
C SER A 45 -19.53 11.21 14.63
N ILE A 46 -19.78 9.91 14.80
CA ILE A 46 -20.84 9.35 15.64
C ILE A 46 -20.18 8.53 16.74
N LEU A 47 -20.54 8.77 18.00
CA LEU A 47 -20.08 7.99 19.14
C LEU A 47 -21.27 7.25 19.75
N ILE A 48 -21.24 5.92 19.69
CA ILE A 48 -22.25 5.06 20.29
C ILE A 48 -21.73 4.57 21.63
N ASP A 49 -22.44 4.92 22.70
CA ASP A 49 -22.13 4.52 24.06
C ASP A 49 -23.32 3.78 24.68
N GLY A 50 -23.42 2.49 24.37
CA GLY A 50 -24.58 1.64 24.63
C GLY A 50 -25.13 1.05 23.33
N SER A 51 -26.46 0.95 23.23
CA SER A 51 -27.15 0.41 22.05
C SER A 51 -27.88 1.46 21.24
N VAL A 52 -27.81 1.42 19.92
CA VAL A 52 -28.66 2.24 19.05
C VAL A 52 -29.54 1.34 18.21
N LYS A 53 -30.85 1.54 18.27
CA LYS A 53 -31.84 0.72 17.56
C LYS A 53 -32.52 1.47 16.43
N VAL A 54 -32.38 0.98 15.20
CA VAL A 54 -33.18 1.38 14.04
C VAL A 54 -34.48 0.57 14.06
N ALA A 55 -35.59 1.22 14.40
CA ALA A 55 -36.87 0.55 14.55
C ALA A 55 -37.42 0.03 13.21
N ARG A 56 -38.32 -0.95 13.28
CA ARG A 56 -39.04 -1.45 12.10
C ARG A 56 -39.77 -0.29 11.41
N GLY A 57 -39.55 -0.15 10.11
CA GLY A 57 -40.15 0.90 9.28
C GLY A 57 -39.28 2.13 9.10
N ALA A 58 -38.29 2.34 9.97
CA ALA A 58 -37.29 3.39 9.82
C ALA A 58 -36.11 2.94 8.94
N THR A 59 -35.44 3.91 8.33
CA THR A 59 -34.22 3.74 7.55
C THR A 59 -33.10 4.56 8.14
N LEU A 60 -31.99 3.92 8.49
CA LEU A 60 -30.74 4.62 8.80
C LEU A 60 -29.89 4.73 7.52
N THR A 61 -29.67 5.95 7.07
CA THR A 61 -28.77 6.26 5.96
C THR A 61 -27.48 6.87 6.48
N ILE A 62 -26.33 6.37 6.05
CA ILE A 62 -25.01 6.81 6.53
C ILE A 62 -24.22 7.37 5.35
N ALA A 63 -23.76 8.61 5.50
CA ALA A 63 -23.01 9.35 4.49
C ALA A 63 -21.56 8.83 4.31
N PRO A 64 -20.95 8.98 3.13
CA PRO A 64 -19.51 8.75 2.96
C PRO A 64 -18.65 9.51 3.97
N GLY A 65 -17.57 8.87 4.43
CA GLY A 65 -16.62 9.45 5.38
C GLY A 65 -17.12 9.54 6.83
N THR A 66 -18.29 8.96 7.14
CA THR A 66 -18.77 8.89 8.51
C THR A 66 -17.92 7.94 9.33
N ASP A 67 -17.44 8.41 10.48
CA ASP A 67 -16.70 7.62 11.46
C ASP A 67 -17.64 7.29 12.63
N ILE A 68 -17.89 6.00 12.86
CA ILE A 68 -18.82 5.48 13.86
C ILE A 68 -17.99 4.68 14.86
N ALA A 69 -17.82 5.26 16.04
CA ALA A 69 -17.03 4.69 17.12
C ALA A 69 -17.95 4.13 18.21
N PHE A 70 -17.67 2.90 18.66
CA PHE A 70 -18.40 2.24 19.74
C PHE A 70 -17.57 2.28 21.02
N VAL A 71 -18.13 2.84 22.09
CA VAL A 71 -17.51 2.82 23.42
C VAL A 71 -17.58 1.41 23.98
N ARG A 72 -16.44 0.94 24.46
CA ARG A 72 -16.41 -0.36 25.10
C ARG A 72 -17.05 -0.31 26.49
N ARG A 73 -17.99 -1.22 26.70
CA ARG A 73 -18.53 -1.59 28.03
C ARG A 73 -18.56 -3.11 28.11
N ASP A 74 -18.08 -3.69 29.20
CA ASP A 74 -18.13 -5.14 29.46
C ASP A 74 -18.84 -5.36 30.79
N LEU A 75 -20.16 -5.14 30.76
CA LEU A 75 -21.04 -5.27 31.93
C LEU A 75 -21.32 -6.74 32.24
N SER A 76 -21.26 -7.62 31.23
CA SER A 76 -21.44 -9.07 31.35
C SER A 76 -20.23 -9.80 31.92
N GLN A 77 -19.04 -9.18 31.89
CA GLN A 77 -17.75 -9.74 32.29
C GLN A 77 -17.34 -10.97 31.49
N ASP A 78 -17.75 -11.06 30.22
CA ASP A 78 -17.34 -12.13 29.31
C ASP A 78 -16.13 -11.76 28.43
N GLY A 79 -15.63 -10.52 28.58
CA GLY A 79 -14.49 -9.99 27.85
C GLY A 79 -14.87 -9.24 26.57
N LEU A 80 -16.14 -9.26 26.17
CA LEU A 80 -16.66 -8.58 24.98
C LEU A 80 -17.27 -7.23 25.34
N GLY A 81 -17.24 -6.31 24.38
CA GLY A 81 -17.98 -5.07 24.44
C GLY A 81 -19.47 -5.32 24.21
N ASP A 82 -20.32 -4.58 24.92
CA ASP A 82 -21.78 -4.70 24.87
C ASP A 82 -22.43 -3.77 23.83
N ALA A 83 -21.68 -2.81 23.27
CA ALA A 83 -22.25 -1.79 22.40
C ALA A 83 -22.73 -2.38 21.06
N THR A 84 -23.92 -1.97 20.63
CA THR A 84 -24.58 -2.52 19.44
C THR A 84 -25.21 -1.44 18.56
N LEU A 85 -25.25 -1.72 17.26
CA LEU A 85 -26.20 -1.10 16.32
C LEU A 85 -27.24 -2.16 15.95
N GLU A 86 -28.44 -2.05 16.51
CA GLU A 86 -29.56 -2.95 16.24
C GLU A 86 -30.41 -2.42 15.07
N VAL A 87 -30.69 -3.26 14.08
CA VAL A 87 -31.41 -2.86 12.87
C VAL A 87 -32.58 -3.82 12.62
N ASP A 88 -33.77 -3.39 13.05
CA ASP A 88 -35.06 -4.00 12.68
C ASP A 88 -35.68 -3.32 11.42
N GLY A 89 -35.17 -2.14 11.08
CA GLY A 89 -35.54 -1.33 9.90
C GLY A 89 -34.65 -1.61 8.68
N ARG A 90 -34.22 -0.55 7.98
CA ARG A 90 -33.23 -0.62 6.88
C ARG A 90 -31.92 0.05 7.28
N LEU A 91 -30.82 -0.44 6.74
CA LEU A 91 -29.48 0.17 6.88
C LEU A 91 -28.87 0.41 5.49
N ILE A 92 -28.65 1.68 5.15
CA ILE A 92 -28.03 2.10 3.90
C ILE A 92 -26.74 2.84 4.21
N ALA A 93 -25.62 2.13 4.22
CA ALA A 93 -24.28 2.68 4.40
C ALA A 93 -23.52 2.59 3.08
N ARG A 94 -23.40 3.72 2.37
CA ARG A 94 -22.71 3.80 1.08
C ARG A 94 -21.62 4.84 1.15
N GLY A 95 -20.42 4.38 1.49
CA GLY A 95 -19.21 5.17 1.45
C GLY A 95 -18.68 5.35 0.03
N THR A 96 -17.44 5.84 -0.05
CA THR A 96 -16.65 5.89 -1.28
C THR A 96 -15.22 5.45 -0.99
N ARG A 97 -14.43 5.12 -2.02
CA ARG A 97 -13.02 4.78 -1.83
C ARG A 97 -12.21 5.90 -1.15
N SER A 98 -12.49 7.17 -1.44
CA SER A 98 -11.85 8.34 -0.80
C SER A 98 -12.37 8.65 0.59
N ALA A 99 -13.60 8.24 0.90
CA ALA A 99 -14.29 8.52 2.15
C ALA A 99 -15.09 7.28 2.56
N PRO A 100 -14.42 6.21 3.01
CA PRO A 100 -15.10 5.02 3.50
C PRO A 100 -15.90 5.35 4.76
N ILE A 101 -16.96 4.60 5.01
CA ILE A 101 -17.67 4.63 6.29
C ILE A 101 -16.94 3.69 7.24
N VAL A 102 -16.57 4.14 8.44
CA VAL A 102 -15.77 3.35 9.37
C VAL A 102 -16.60 2.99 10.59
N PHE A 103 -16.73 1.69 10.88
CA PHE A 103 -17.28 1.16 12.13
C PHE A 103 -16.13 0.59 12.95
N ARG A 104 -15.85 1.15 14.13
CA ARG A 104 -14.65 0.82 14.91
C ARG A 104 -14.85 0.95 16.41
N SER A 105 -13.90 0.41 17.18
CA SER A 105 -13.78 0.71 18.61
C SER A 105 -13.45 2.19 18.85
N ALA A 106 -14.00 2.76 19.92
CA ALA A 106 -13.64 4.08 20.43
C ALA A 106 -12.37 4.07 21.28
N GLU A 107 -11.85 2.89 21.63
CA GLU A 107 -10.67 2.73 22.48
C GLU A 107 -9.40 3.26 21.80
N ALA A 108 -8.44 3.72 22.61
CA ALA A 108 -7.15 4.18 22.11
C ALA A 108 -6.28 3.04 21.56
N GLU A 109 -6.44 1.84 22.13
CA GLU A 109 -5.78 0.60 21.72
C GLU A 109 -6.86 -0.43 21.37
N PRO A 110 -7.42 -0.34 20.15
CA PRO A 110 -8.56 -1.15 19.76
C PRO A 110 -8.17 -2.63 19.65
N ARG A 111 -9.08 -3.52 20.07
CA ARG A 111 -8.97 -4.96 19.87
C ARG A 111 -10.28 -5.57 19.41
N ALA A 112 -10.19 -6.72 18.74
CA ALA A 112 -11.34 -7.53 18.38
C ALA A 112 -12.21 -7.80 19.62
N GLY A 113 -13.51 -7.54 19.50
CA GLY A 113 -14.46 -7.70 20.59
C GLY A 113 -14.64 -6.47 21.48
N ASP A 114 -14.12 -5.30 21.13
CA ASP A 114 -14.33 -4.06 21.92
C ASP A 114 -15.76 -3.54 21.86
N TRP A 115 -16.51 -3.94 20.83
CA TRP A 115 -17.95 -3.72 20.71
C TRP A 115 -18.59 -4.98 20.14
N LEU A 116 -19.89 -5.16 20.37
CA LEU A 116 -20.50 -6.45 20.10
C LEU A 116 -20.70 -6.63 18.59
N GLU A 117 -21.61 -5.86 18.00
CA GLU A 117 -22.08 -6.15 16.65
C GLU A 117 -22.96 -5.08 16.01
N ILE A 118 -23.03 -5.13 14.67
CA ILE A 118 -24.18 -4.64 13.92
C ILE A 118 -25.18 -5.80 13.84
N HIS A 119 -26.17 -5.77 14.71
CA HIS A 119 -27.20 -6.81 14.80
C HIS A 119 -28.38 -6.45 13.89
N ILE A 120 -28.70 -7.29 12.92
CA ILE A 120 -29.75 -7.03 11.93
C ILE A 120 -30.76 -8.17 11.94
N ASN A 121 -32.04 -7.85 12.14
CA ASN A 121 -33.06 -8.88 12.24
C ASN A 121 -34.32 -8.51 11.45
N PHE A 122 -34.77 -9.44 10.59
CA PHE A 122 -35.93 -9.24 9.71
C PHE A 122 -35.85 -7.97 8.84
N SER A 123 -34.65 -7.50 8.55
CA SER A 123 -34.47 -6.31 7.72
C SER A 123 -34.76 -6.63 6.26
N PRO A 124 -35.62 -5.85 5.57
CA PRO A 124 -35.93 -6.09 4.17
C PRO A 124 -34.75 -5.75 3.25
N GLU A 125 -33.82 -4.92 3.70
CA GLU A 125 -32.75 -4.35 2.87
C GLU A 125 -31.60 -3.79 3.72
N VAL A 126 -30.40 -4.31 3.46
CA VAL A 126 -29.13 -3.83 4.03
C VAL A 126 -28.12 -3.60 2.91
N HIS A 127 -27.49 -2.44 2.90
CA HIS A 127 -26.43 -2.12 1.95
C HIS A 127 -25.22 -1.59 2.72
N LEU A 128 -24.12 -2.35 2.67
CA LEU A 128 -22.81 -1.90 3.10
C LEU A 128 -21.92 -1.82 1.87
N GLN A 129 -21.50 -0.61 1.52
CA GLN A 129 -20.63 -0.35 0.38
C GLN A 129 -19.52 0.63 0.75
N PHE A 130 -18.26 0.29 0.45
CA PHE A 130 -17.09 1.07 0.88
C PHE A 130 -17.11 1.36 2.40
N CYS A 131 -17.39 0.31 3.17
CA CYS A 131 -17.33 0.35 4.62
C CYS A 131 -16.06 -0.35 5.12
N GLU A 132 -15.49 0.14 6.20
CA GLU A 132 -14.52 -0.58 7.01
C GLU A 132 -15.21 -1.05 8.30
N LEU A 133 -15.22 -2.36 8.54
CA LEU A 133 -15.78 -2.96 9.75
C LEU A 133 -14.66 -3.61 10.56
N ARG A 134 -14.39 -3.07 11.75
CA ARG A 134 -13.31 -3.55 12.61
C ARG A 134 -13.57 -3.50 14.10
N ASP A 135 -12.76 -4.26 14.83
CA ASP A 135 -12.65 -4.29 16.28
C ASP A 135 -13.90 -4.85 17.00
N SER A 136 -14.85 -5.43 16.26
CA SER A 136 -16.08 -6.00 16.82
C SER A 136 -15.90 -7.45 17.26
N ALA A 137 -16.84 -7.94 18.07
CA ALA A 137 -17.03 -9.37 18.21
C ALA A 137 -17.57 -9.92 16.88
N TYR A 138 -18.68 -9.36 16.37
CA TYR A 138 -19.33 -9.82 15.16
C TYR A 138 -19.64 -8.64 14.22
N GLY A 139 -18.89 -8.49 13.13
CA GLY A 139 -18.95 -7.30 12.28
C GLY A 139 -20.36 -7.06 11.72
N VAL A 140 -20.93 -8.07 11.07
CA VAL A 140 -22.35 -8.09 10.67
C VAL A 140 -23.01 -9.36 11.17
N HIS A 141 -23.93 -9.25 12.13
CA HIS A 141 -24.72 -10.37 12.63
C HIS A 141 -26.16 -10.24 12.14
N ALA A 142 -26.57 -11.04 11.15
CA ALA A 142 -27.86 -10.87 10.48
C ALA A 142 -28.72 -12.15 10.49
N HIS A 143 -30.01 -12.00 10.78
CA HIS A 143 -31.03 -13.06 10.68
C HIS A 143 -32.22 -12.63 9.82
N PHE A 144 -32.75 -13.56 9.01
CA PHE A 144 -33.94 -13.35 8.18
C PHE A 144 -33.88 -12.09 7.30
N THR A 145 -32.68 -11.77 6.83
CA THR A 145 -32.36 -10.47 6.22
C THR A 145 -31.89 -10.64 4.76
N ARG A 146 -32.09 -9.59 3.96
CA ARG A 146 -31.52 -9.48 2.61
C ARG A 146 -30.56 -8.31 2.52
N GLY A 147 -29.39 -8.51 1.93
CA GLY A 147 -28.46 -7.40 1.77
C GLY A 147 -27.30 -7.61 0.81
N ILE A 148 -26.50 -6.56 0.70
CA ILE A 148 -25.28 -6.51 -0.11
C ILE A 148 -24.15 -6.00 0.77
N ILE A 149 -23.02 -6.71 0.75
CA ILE A 149 -21.75 -6.26 1.32
C ILE A 149 -20.77 -6.21 0.16
N GLU A 150 -20.45 -5.01 -0.30
CA GLU A 150 -19.57 -4.82 -1.45
C GLU A 150 -18.49 -3.76 -1.25
N ASP A 151 -17.31 -3.98 -1.83
CA ASP A 151 -16.19 -3.03 -1.74
C ASP A 151 -15.80 -2.64 -0.31
N CYS A 152 -16.05 -3.52 0.66
CA CYS A 152 -15.77 -3.30 2.08
C CYS A 152 -14.43 -3.93 2.50
N VAL A 153 -13.89 -3.42 3.60
CA VAL A 153 -12.78 -4.03 4.34
C VAL A 153 -13.33 -4.57 5.65
N ILE A 154 -13.23 -5.87 5.87
CA ILE A 154 -13.72 -6.56 7.07
C ILE A 154 -12.52 -7.15 7.80
N ARG A 155 -12.11 -6.51 8.90
CA ARG A 155 -10.84 -6.85 9.55
C ARG A 155 -10.82 -6.71 11.06
N ASN A 156 -9.92 -7.43 11.72
CA ASN A 156 -9.70 -7.34 13.17
C ASN A 156 -10.97 -7.53 14.01
N ASN A 157 -11.92 -8.33 13.52
CA ASN A 157 -13.08 -8.76 14.30
C ASN A 157 -12.83 -10.16 14.86
N ILE A 158 -13.66 -10.61 15.81
CA ILE A 158 -13.68 -12.05 16.14
C ILE A 158 -14.23 -12.82 14.94
N ASP A 159 -15.47 -12.54 14.57
CA ASP A 159 -16.04 -12.97 13.29
C ASP A 159 -16.37 -11.74 12.42
N GLY A 160 -16.00 -11.77 11.15
CA GLY A 160 -16.35 -10.70 10.21
C GLY A 160 -17.86 -10.66 9.93
N THR A 161 -18.51 -11.82 9.82
CA THR A 161 -19.97 -11.93 9.72
C THR A 161 -20.52 -13.11 10.52
N ARG A 162 -21.82 -13.05 10.85
CA ARG A 162 -22.64 -14.18 11.29
C ARG A 162 -24.00 -14.09 10.63
N LEU A 163 -24.22 -14.86 9.57
CA LEU A 163 -25.46 -14.78 8.79
C LEU A 163 -26.32 -16.03 9.00
N GLY A 164 -27.54 -15.88 9.51
CA GLY A 164 -28.50 -16.97 9.69
C GLY A 164 -29.76 -16.76 8.85
N ASN A 165 -30.24 -17.80 8.16
CA ASN A 165 -31.51 -17.76 7.43
C ASN A 165 -31.67 -16.53 6.51
N SER A 166 -30.58 -16.07 5.91
CA SER A 166 -30.48 -14.78 5.20
C SER A 166 -30.10 -14.97 3.74
N ARG A 167 -30.20 -13.90 2.94
CA ARG A 167 -29.73 -13.87 1.56
C ARG A 167 -28.82 -12.66 1.35
N PHE A 168 -27.55 -12.89 1.04
CA PHE A 168 -26.61 -11.81 0.74
C PHE A 168 -25.84 -12.03 -0.54
N THR A 169 -25.44 -10.92 -1.16
CA THR A 169 -24.32 -10.90 -2.10
C THR A 169 -23.13 -10.26 -1.39
N ILE A 170 -22.03 -11.00 -1.32
CA ILE A 170 -20.76 -10.57 -0.70
C ILE A 170 -19.72 -10.55 -1.81
N ARG A 171 -19.36 -9.36 -2.29
CA ARG A 171 -18.44 -9.23 -3.44
C ARG A 171 -17.45 -8.09 -3.36
N ASN A 172 -16.31 -8.25 -4.02
CA ASN A 172 -15.28 -7.21 -4.08
C ASN A 172 -14.80 -6.77 -2.68
N ASN A 173 -14.83 -7.63 -1.66
CA ASN A 173 -14.38 -7.26 -0.31
C ASN A 173 -12.95 -7.72 -0.06
N LEU A 174 -12.28 -7.04 0.87
CA LEU A 174 -11.05 -7.51 1.50
C LEU A 174 -11.41 -8.01 2.90
N VAL A 175 -11.25 -9.31 3.14
CA VAL A 175 -11.56 -9.95 4.43
C VAL A 175 -10.27 -10.47 5.04
N GLU A 176 -9.80 -9.81 6.09
CA GLU A 176 -8.46 -10.08 6.62
C GLU A 176 -8.32 -9.94 8.14
N HIS A 177 -7.37 -10.67 8.73
CA HIS A 177 -7.01 -10.50 10.14
C HIS A 177 -8.19 -10.61 11.13
N ASN A 178 -9.27 -11.30 10.77
CA ASN A 178 -10.28 -11.67 11.75
C ASN A 178 -9.74 -12.84 12.56
N ILE A 179 -9.93 -12.80 13.89
CA ILE A 179 -9.25 -13.74 14.80
C ILE A 179 -9.97 -15.08 14.93
N SER A 180 -11.12 -15.27 14.28
CA SER A 180 -11.81 -16.55 14.14
C SER A 180 -12.27 -16.79 12.70
N LYS A 181 -13.38 -16.18 12.27
CA LYS A 181 -13.98 -16.44 10.95
C LYS A 181 -14.10 -15.16 10.14
N GLY A 182 -13.70 -15.19 8.87
CA GLY A 182 -13.91 -14.08 7.93
C GLY A 182 -15.40 -13.93 7.61
N ILE A 183 -15.92 -14.84 6.79
CA ILE A 183 -17.34 -14.90 6.45
C ILE A 183 -17.95 -16.17 7.03
N ASN A 184 -18.88 -16.02 7.98
CA ASN A 184 -19.59 -17.12 8.62
C ASN A 184 -21.10 -17.02 8.35
N PHE A 185 -21.69 -18.12 7.91
CA PHE A 185 -23.12 -18.24 7.67
C PHE A 185 -23.69 -19.64 7.91
N ARG A 186 -25.02 -19.70 8.05
CA ARG A 186 -25.83 -20.90 8.23
C ARG A 186 -27.23 -20.75 7.64
N ASP A 187 -27.81 -21.84 7.15
CA ASP A 187 -29.15 -21.90 6.55
C ASP A 187 -29.45 -20.77 5.52
N SER A 188 -28.40 -20.25 4.87
CA SER A 188 -28.46 -19.00 4.10
C SER A 188 -28.21 -19.23 2.60
N GLN A 189 -28.58 -18.25 1.77
CA GLN A 189 -28.24 -18.20 0.34
C GLN A 189 -27.28 -17.05 0.09
N ILE A 190 -25.99 -17.36 0.08
CA ILE A 190 -24.94 -16.33 -0.05
C ILE A 190 -24.23 -16.50 -1.39
N GLU A 191 -24.18 -15.44 -2.18
CA GLU A 191 -23.26 -15.37 -3.33
C GLU A 191 -21.97 -14.71 -2.87
N ILE A 192 -20.86 -15.44 -2.96
CA ILE A 192 -19.52 -14.98 -2.54
C ILE A 192 -18.63 -14.93 -3.77
N THR A 193 -18.32 -13.73 -4.26
CA THR A 193 -17.54 -13.59 -5.49
C THR A 193 -16.58 -12.40 -5.50
N ARG A 194 -15.40 -12.56 -6.14
CA ARG A 194 -14.41 -11.49 -6.29
C ARG A 194 -13.93 -10.89 -4.97
N ASN A 195 -13.92 -11.65 -3.89
CA ASN A 195 -13.33 -11.21 -2.63
C ASN A 195 -11.87 -11.67 -2.52
N ILE A 196 -11.10 -10.98 -1.69
CA ILE A 196 -9.77 -11.41 -1.25
C ILE A 196 -9.88 -11.83 0.22
N PHE A 197 -9.54 -13.07 0.53
CA PHE A 197 -9.52 -13.63 1.87
C PHE A 197 -8.09 -13.93 2.28
N ARG A 198 -7.60 -13.31 3.35
CA ARG A 198 -6.22 -13.52 3.82
C ARG A 198 -6.05 -13.39 5.33
N TYR A 199 -5.10 -14.09 5.91
CA TYR A 199 -4.73 -13.93 7.32
C TYR A 199 -5.89 -14.15 8.31
N ASN A 200 -6.84 -15.02 7.98
CA ASN A 200 -7.90 -15.47 8.89
C ASN A 200 -7.66 -16.93 9.30
N PRO A 201 -8.05 -17.36 10.51
CA PRO A 201 -8.10 -18.79 10.82
C PRO A 201 -9.08 -19.55 9.91
N ALA A 202 -10.25 -18.97 9.62
CA ALA A 202 -11.13 -19.46 8.56
C ALA A 202 -11.53 -18.31 7.63
N GLY A 203 -11.19 -18.39 6.34
CA GLY A 203 -11.64 -17.41 5.35
C GLY A 203 -13.16 -17.43 5.19
N ILE A 204 -13.71 -18.61 4.89
CA ILE A 204 -15.15 -18.88 4.90
C ILE A 204 -15.43 -20.04 5.86
N PHE A 205 -16.44 -19.88 6.70
CA PHE A 205 -16.94 -20.91 7.61
C PHE A 205 -18.42 -21.18 7.36
N LEU A 206 -18.76 -22.42 7.00
CA LEU A 206 -20.14 -22.86 6.73
C LEU A 206 -20.61 -23.72 7.90
N PHE A 207 -21.47 -23.20 8.76
CA PHE A 207 -21.73 -23.84 10.05
C PHE A 207 -22.56 -25.12 9.95
N GLU A 208 -23.73 -25.05 9.30
CA GLU A 208 -24.67 -26.17 9.19
C GLU A 208 -25.53 -26.03 7.93
N LYS A 209 -26.02 -27.17 7.44
CA LYS A 209 -26.96 -27.37 6.30
C LYS A 209 -27.30 -26.11 5.50
N ASP A 210 -26.35 -25.64 4.70
CA ASP A 210 -26.57 -24.44 3.89
C ASP A 210 -27.38 -24.71 2.63
N ARG A 211 -28.14 -23.69 2.21
CA ARG A 211 -28.74 -23.69 0.87
C ARG A 211 -27.62 -23.46 -0.13
N SER A 212 -27.85 -23.85 -1.39
CA SER A 212 -26.89 -23.61 -2.47
C SER A 212 -26.43 -22.15 -2.48
N SER A 213 -25.13 -21.96 -2.27
CA SER A 213 -24.46 -20.68 -2.09
C SER A 213 -23.24 -20.68 -3.01
N PRO A 214 -23.30 -19.98 -4.16
CA PRO A 214 -22.20 -19.98 -5.12
C PRO A 214 -20.98 -19.26 -4.55
N ILE A 215 -19.82 -19.94 -4.58
CA ILE A 215 -18.52 -19.42 -4.13
C ILE A 215 -17.56 -19.52 -5.30
N HIS A 216 -17.30 -18.40 -5.99
CA HIS A 216 -16.46 -18.39 -7.19
C HIS A 216 -15.75 -17.07 -7.44
N GLN A 217 -14.66 -17.10 -8.21
CA GLN A 217 -13.87 -15.92 -8.60
C GLN A 217 -13.24 -15.17 -7.41
N ASN A 218 -13.03 -15.83 -6.27
CA ASN A 218 -12.34 -15.26 -5.11
C ASN A 218 -10.85 -15.63 -5.10
N ASN A 219 -10.07 -14.90 -4.31
CA ASN A 219 -8.68 -15.21 -4.03
C ASN A 219 -8.49 -15.53 -2.54
N PHE A 220 -7.90 -16.68 -2.24
CA PHE A 220 -7.52 -17.11 -0.89
C PHE A 220 -6.01 -17.27 -0.81
N TYR A 221 -5.40 -16.75 0.25
CA TYR A 221 -4.00 -17.03 0.57
C TYR A 221 -3.74 -16.74 2.06
N ALA A 222 -2.76 -17.42 2.67
CA ALA A 222 -2.32 -17.16 4.03
C ALA A 222 -3.44 -17.18 5.11
N ASN A 223 -4.54 -17.90 4.86
CA ASN A 223 -5.48 -18.29 5.92
C ASN A 223 -5.05 -19.66 6.46
N GLU A 224 -5.39 -19.98 7.71
CA GLU A 224 -5.20 -21.36 8.21
C GLU A 224 -6.11 -22.32 7.43
N PHE A 225 -7.40 -22.05 7.37
CA PHE A 225 -8.34 -22.69 6.45
C PHE A 225 -8.93 -21.66 5.48
N HIS A 226 -8.85 -21.93 4.18
CA HIS A 226 -9.52 -21.11 3.16
C HIS A 226 -11.03 -21.30 3.23
N LEU A 227 -11.48 -22.55 3.41
CA LEU A 227 -12.87 -22.92 3.64
C LEU A 227 -12.93 -24.01 4.71
N ARG A 228 -13.75 -23.78 5.73
CA ARG A 228 -14.01 -24.72 6.82
C ARG A 228 -15.49 -25.03 6.94
N LEU A 229 -15.83 -26.31 6.87
CA LEU A 229 -17.15 -26.80 7.25
C LEU A 229 -17.26 -26.88 8.78
N GLY A 230 -18.43 -26.53 9.31
CA GLY A 230 -18.73 -26.62 10.72
C GLY A 230 -19.05 -28.05 11.14
N ASP A 231 -18.97 -28.28 12.46
CA ASP A 231 -19.01 -29.60 13.10
C ASP A 231 -20.29 -30.42 12.84
N PHE A 232 -21.36 -29.78 12.34
CA PHE A 232 -22.63 -30.44 12.00
C PHE A 232 -23.00 -30.29 10.52
N PHE A 233 -22.09 -29.79 9.68
CA PHE A 233 -22.37 -29.60 8.28
C PHE A 233 -22.42 -30.95 7.57
N VAL A 234 -23.54 -31.26 6.91
CA VAL A 234 -23.72 -32.47 6.10
C VAL A 234 -24.00 -32.11 4.64
N GLY A 235 -23.35 -32.82 3.72
CA GLY A 235 -23.53 -32.63 2.27
C GLY A 235 -22.26 -32.18 1.54
N ASP A 236 -22.41 -31.84 0.25
CA ASP A 236 -21.28 -31.50 -0.61
C ASP A 236 -21.26 -30.01 -0.94
N VAL A 237 -20.09 -29.40 -0.85
CA VAL A 237 -19.84 -28.01 -1.27
C VAL A 237 -18.86 -28.01 -2.42
N ALA A 238 -19.22 -27.38 -3.54
CA ALA A 238 -18.42 -27.39 -4.77
C ALA A 238 -18.03 -25.97 -5.20
N PRO A 239 -17.12 -25.28 -4.47
CA PRO A 239 -16.61 -23.99 -4.89
C PRO A 239 -15.77 -24.18 -6.17
N HIS A 240 -15.99 -23.31 -7.14
CA HIS A 240 -15.28 -23.37 -8.42
C HIS A 240 -14.67 -22.02 -8.75
N ASP A 241 -13.69 -22.01 -9.66
CA ASP A 241 -13.15 -20.77 -10.20
C ASP A 241 -12.53 -19.83 -9.15
N ASN A 242 -12.04 -20.35 -8.02
CA ASN A 242 -11.32 -19.56 -7.01
C ASN A 242 -9.82 -19.84 -7.09
N TRP A 243 -8.99 -18.83 -6.84
CA TRP A 243 -7.57 -19.02 -6.58
C TRP A 243 -7.37 -19.39 -5.12
N TRP A 244 -6.62 -20.46 -4.86
CA TRP A 244 -6.43 -21.02 -3.51
C TRP A 244 -4.98 -20.87 -3.02
N GLY A 245 -4.25 -19.87 -3.53
CA GLY A 245 -2.84 -19.66 -3.20
C GLY A 245 -1.88 -20.65 -3.87
N SER A 246 -2.40 -21.72 -4.48
CA SER A 246 -1.65 -22.74 -5.20
C SER A 246 -2.54 -23.43 -6.24
N THR A 247 -1.92 -24.03 -7.26
CA THR A 247 -2.56 -25.01 -8.17
C THR A 247 -2.35 -26.46 -7.72
N ASP A 248 -1.49 -26.70 -6.74
CA ASP A 248 -1.21 -28.04 -6.22
C ASP A 248 -2.36 -28.54 -5.33
N ALA A 249 -3.02 -29.61 -5.78
CA ALA A 249 -4.21 -30.15 -5.12
C ALA A 249 -3.97 -30.57 -3.66
N LYS A 250 -2.75 -31.02 -3.32
CA LYS A 250 -2.41 -31.41 -1.95
C LYS A 250 -2.30 -30.18 -1.04
N THR A 251 -1.57 -29.15 -1.48
CA THR A 251 -1.46 -27.86 -0.77
C THR A 251 -2.85 -27.24 -0.55
N ILE A 252 -3.71 -27.27 -1.57
CA ILE A 252 -5.08 -26.75 -1.43
C ILE A 252 -5.84 -27.56 -0.38
N ALA A 253 -5.75 -28.89 -0.41
CA ALA A 253 -6.45 -29.76 0.54
C ALA A 253 -6.03 -29.54 2.00
N GLU A 254 -4.78 -29.15 2.27
CA GLU A 254 -4.29 -28.82 3.62
C GLU A 254 -5.00 -27.59 4.22
N HIS A 255 -5.57 -26.71 3.38
CA HIS A 255 -6.31 -25.51 3.79
C HIS A 255 -7.83 -25.66 3.70
N ILE A 256 -8.34 -26.90 3.58
CA ILE A 256 -9.77 -27.20 3.54
C ILE A 256 -10.13 -28.12 4.70
N TYR A 257 -11.05 -27.68 5.56
CA TYR A 257 -11.54 -28.49 6.67
C TYR A 257 -12.90 -29.11 6.31
N ASP A 258 -12.89 -30.42 6.03
CA ASP A 258 -14.05 -31.20 5.60
C ASP A 258 -13.94 -32.67 6.05
N SER A 259 -14.71 -33.57 5.41
CA SER A 259 -14.77 -35.02 5.68
C SER A 259 -13.43 -35.75 5.71
N ARG A 260 -12.38 -35.19 5.11
CA ARG A 260 -11.02 -35.74 5.15
C ARG A 260 -10.34 -35.54 6.51
N ILE A 261 -10.72 -34.48 7.23
CA ILE A 261 -10.21 -34.16 8.57
C ILE A 261 -11.17 -34.69 9.63
N ASP A 262 -12.48 -34.49 9.43
CA ASP A 262 -13.53 -34.96 10.32
C ASP A 262 -14.55 -35.82 9.54
N PRO A 263 -14.52 -37.16 9.65
CA PRO A 263 -15.39 -38.04 8.87
C PRO A 263 -16.90 -37.86 9.09
N GLU A 264 -17.33 -37.12 10.11
CA GLU A 264 -18.75 -36.91 10.44
C GLU A 264 -19.37 -35.73 9.66
N ILE A 265 -18.55 -34.88 9.03
CA ILE A 265 -19.01 -33.70 8.28
C ILE A 265 -18.98 -33.89 6.76
N GLY A 266 -19.46 -32.88 6.03
CA GLY A 266 -19.58 -32.85 4.58
C GLY A 266 -18.26 -32.81 3.82
N THR A 267 -18.33 -32.86 2.49
CA THR A 267 -17.15 -32.89 1.61
C THR A 267 -17.04 -31.60 0.79
N VAL A 268 -15.82 -31.11 0.59
CA VAL A 268 -15.54 -29.94 -0.25
C VAL A 268 -14.79 -30.39 -1.51
N THR A 269 -15.41 -30.19 -2.67
CA THR A 269 -14.80 -30.45 -3.98
C THR A 269 -14.42 -29.14 -4.65
N VAL A 270 -13.13 -28.81 -4.63
CA VAL A 270 -12.61 -27.58 -5.23
C VAL A 270 -12.31 -27.78 -6.72
N ALA A 271 -12.74 -26.82 -7.55
CA ALA A 271 -12.22 -26.64 -8.91
C ALA A 271 -11.38 -25.35 -8.94
N PRO A 272 -10.05 -25.44 -8.74
CA PRO A 272 -9.20 -24.26 -8.61
C PRO A 272 -9.05 -23.50 -9.92
N ALA A 273 -8.89 -22.19 -9.81
CA ALA A 273 -8.39 -21.36 -10.90
C ALA A 273 -6.90 -21.61 -11.11
N ASP A 274 -6.43 -21.47 -12.36
CA ASP A 274 -5.00 -21.62 -12.69
C ASP A 274 -4.13 -20.47 -12.17
N SER A 275 -4.74 -19.32 -11.84
CA SER A 275 -4.06 -18.12 -11.37
C SER A 275 -4.97 -17.21 -10.55
N TRP A 276 -4.34 -16.22 -9.91
CA TRP A 276 -4.99 -15.11 -9.23
C TRP A 276 -6.15 -14.52 -10.05
N ARG A 277 -7.28 -14.26 -9.39
CA ARG A 277 -8.47 -13.67 -9.99
C ARG A 277 -8.38 -12.15 -10.05
N PRO A 278 -8.25 -11.55 -11.25
CA PRO A 278 -8.19 -10.10 -11.39
C PRO A 278 -9.55 -9.45 -11.05
N GLY A 279 -9.53 -8.16 -10.71
CA GLY A 279 -10.75 -7.42 -10.35
C GLY A 279 -11.44 -7.93 -9.07
N SER A 280 -10.67 -8.56 -8.19
CA SER A 280 -11.10 -8.99 -6.86
C SER A 280 -10.68 -7.98 -5.78
N GLY A 281 -11.35 -8.01 -4.63
CA GLY A 281 -11.14 -7.04 -3.56
C GLY A 281 -11.82 -5.69 -3.85
N PRO A 282 -11.68 -4.71 -2.94
CA PRO A 282 -12.37 -3.44 -3.06
C PRO A 282 -11.93 -2.69 -4.31
N ARG A 283 -12.92 -2.36 -5.15
CA ARG A 283 -12.67 -1.62 -6.40
C ARG A 283 -12.02 -0.28 -6.10
N ASP A 284 -11.20 0.16 -7.03
CA ASP A 284 -10.51 1.43 -6.98
C ASP A 284 -10.51 2.05 -8.38
N ALA A 285 -10.58 3.38 -8.44
CA ALA A 285 -10.50 4.13 -9.68
C ALA A 285 -9.82 5.47 -9.41
N VAL A 286 -8.89 5.84 -10.29
CA VAL A 286 -8.10 7.06 -10.15
C VAL A 286 -8.07 7.84 -11.44
N GLN A 287 -8.09 9.15 -11.30
CA GLN A 287 -7.75 10.08 -12.36
C GLN A 287 -6.45 10.79 -11.99
N LEU A 288 -5.61 10.95 -13.00
CA LEU A 288 -4.35 11.66 -12.89
C LEU A 288 -4.48 12.99 -13.61
N GLU A 289 -4.19 14.08 -12.91
CA GLU A 289 -4.13 15.42 -13.48
C GLU A 289 -2.71 15.96 -13.31
N GLU A 290 -2.04 16.35 -14.40
CA GLU A 290 -0.79 17.09 -14.28
C GLU A 290 -1.06 18.52 -13.82
N VAL A 291 -0.73 18.78 -12.56
CA VAL A 291 -0.94 20.11 -11.96
C VAL A 291 0.26 21.01 -12.15
N ARG A 292 1.47 20.44 -12.29
CA ARG A 292 2.71 21.19 -12.53
C ARG A 292 3.70 20.35 -13.34
N ARG A 293 4.49 21.05 -14.14
CA ARG A 293 5.62 20.50 -14.89
C ARG A 293 6.80 21.47 -14.84
N HIS A 294 7.97 20.97 -14.48
CA HIS A 294 9.21 21.75 -14.42
C HIS A 294 10.23 21.19 -15.40
N VAL A 295 10.46 21.93 -16.49
CA VAL A 295 11.38 21.53 -17.56
C VAL A 295 12.82 21.90 -17.20
N SER A 296 13.74 20.99 -17.47
CA SER A 296 15.20 21.15 -17.38
C SER A 296 15.85 20.96 -18.76
N GLN A 297 17.16 21.19 -18.88
CA GLN A 297 17.88 21.03 -20.16
C GLN A 297 18.50 19.64 -20.34
N GLY A 298 18.33 18.76 -19.36
CA GLY A 298 18.79 17.37 -19.38
C GLY A 298 17.75 16.45 -18.75
N PHE A 299 18.02 15.15 -18.74
CA PHE A 299 17.10 14.17 -18.14
C PHE A 299 16.94 14.35 -16.64
N VAL A 300 15.77 14.01 -16.11
CA VAL A 300 15.50 14.01 -14.67
C VAL A 300 15.34 12.55 -14.21
N ASP A 301 16.46 11.85 -14.03
CA ASP A 301 16.45 10.43 -13.62
C ASP A 301 16.57 10.24 -12.09
N ALA A 302 17.17 11.20 -11.39
CA ALA A 302 17.25 11.16 -9.94
C ALA A 302 15.83 11.24 -9.34
N PRO A 303 15.47 10.35 -8.39
CA PRO A 303 14.19 10.46 -7.69
C PRO A 303 14.00 11.85 -7.10
N PRO A 304 12.84 12.51 -7.30
CA PRO A 304 12.54 13.75 -6.60
C PRO A 304 12.50 13.50 -5.09
N LEU A 305 13.05 14.43 -4.31
CA LEU A 305 13.17 14.28 -2.86
C LEU A 305 12.35 15.36 -2.14
N PRO A 306 11.16 15.02 -1.59
CA PRO A 306 10.43 15.88 -0.67
C PRO A 306 11.17 16.02 0.67
N VAL A 307 11.31 17.24 1.18
CA VAL A 307 12.13 17.58 2.38
C VAL A 307 11.39 18.49 3.37
N GLY A 308 10.22 18.05 3.85
CA GLY A 308 9.46 18.78 4.88
C GLY A 308 8.88 20.12 4.41
N GLY A 309 8.57 20.24 3.12
CA GLY A 309 8.01 21.43 2.49
C GLY A 309 8.46 21.57 1.04
N PRO A 310 9.76 21.82 0.79
CA PRO A 310 10.27 21.84 -0.57
C PRO A 310 10.43 20.45 -1.18
N VAL A 311 10.49 20.40 -2.51
CA VAL A 311 10.86 19.25 -3.33
C VAL A 311 12.17 19.56 -4.04
N LEU A 312 13.13 18.64 -3.96
CA LEU A 312 14.39 18.73 -4.68
C LEU A 312 14.31 17.89 -5.96
N ALA A 313 14.84 18.43 -7.06
CA ALA A 313 15.01 17.69 -8.31
C ALA A 313 16.35 17.99 -8.98
N ALA A 314 17.02 16.91 -9.38
CA ALA A 314 18.32 16.90 -10.03
C ALA A 314 18.15 16.56 -11.53
N SER A 315 18.94 17.22 -12.37
CA SER A 315 18.95 17.01 -13.82
C SER A 315 20.35 16.66 -14.32
N TRP A 316 20.41 15.93 -15.43
CA TRP A 316 21.64 15.60 -16.14
C TRP A 316 22.34 16.83 -16.73
N ASP A 317 21.67 17.97 -16.83
CA ASP A 317 22.33 19.24 -17.16
C ASP A 317 23.21 19.78 -16.01
N GLY A 318 23.31 19.06 -14.90
CA GLY A 318 24.05 19.42 -13.70
C GLY A 318 23.37 20.47 -12.84
N THR A 319 22.06 20.67 -13.03
CA THR A 319 21.24 21.51 -12.17
C THR A 319 20.64 20.71 -11.02
N LEU A 320 20.75 21.26 -9.80
CA LEU A 320 19.88 20.91 -8.67
C LEU A 320 18.93 22.07 -8.38
N SER A 321 17.63 21.80 -8.27
CA SER A 321 16.61 22.81 -7.97
C SER A 321 15.79 22.42 -6.74
N ALA A 322 15.42 23.41 -5.93
CA ALA A 322 14.41 23.26 -4.87
C ALA A 322 13.14 24.02 -5.25
N PHE A 323 11.98 23.40 -5.05
CA PHE A 323 10.65 23.97 -5.29
C PHE A 323 9.88 24.01 -3.98
N ASP A 324 9.14 25.08 -3.68
CA ASP A 324 8.27 25.13 -2.50
C ASP A 324 7.00 24.26 -2.69
N ASP A 325 6.14 24.21 -1.67
CA ASP A 325 4.84 23.52 -1.68
C ASP A 325 3.92 23.98 -2.83
N ARG A 326 4.04 25.26 -3.21
CA ARG A 326 3.36 25.88 -4.35
C ARG A 326 4.05 25.60 -5.69
N GLY A 327 5.17 24.88 -5.70
CA GLY A 327 5.92 24.50 -6.90
C GLY A 327 6.75 25.64 -7.47
N ARG A 328 6.95 26.72 -6.72
CA ARG A 328 7.82 27.82 -7.13
C ARG A 328 9.24 27.44 -6.79
N ARG A 329 10.16 27.62 -7.75
CA ARG A 329 11.57 27.37 -7.53
C ARG A 329 12.12 28.34 -6.49
N VAL A 330 12.53 27.82 -5.33
CA VAL A 330 13.15 28.57 -4.22
C VAL A 330 14.58 28.94 -4.57
N TRP A 331 15.35 27.96 -5.05
CA TRP A 331 16.71 28.16 -5.52
C TRP A 331 17.07 27.19 -6.64
N ARG A 332 18.13 27.53 -7.37
CA ARG A 332 18.74 26.70 -8.41
C ARG A 332 20.26 26.73 -8.22
N ARG A 333 20.90 25.57 -8.29
CA ARG A 333 22.36 25.45 -8.28
C ARG A 333 22.83 24.72 -9.53
N GLN A 334 23.75 25.35 -10.27
CA GLN A 334 24.50 24.71 -11.34
C GLN A 334 25.77 24.11 -10.73
N LEU A 335 25.90 22.78 -10.81
CA LEU A 335 27.08 22.03 -10.36
C LEU A 335 28.00 21.67 -11.53
N GLY A 336 27.46 21.60 -12.76
CA GLY A 336 28.22 21.39 -13.99
C GLY A 336 28.52 19.93 -14.33
N GLU A 337 28.01 19.00 -13.53
CA GLU A 337 28.21 17.56 -13.66
C GLU A 337 26.87 16.83 -13.52
N VAL A 338 26.71 15.69 -14.21
CA VAL A 338 25.46 14.91 -14.20
C VAL A 338 25.11 14.45 -12.79
N ILE A 339 23.84 14.62 -12.40
CA ILE A 339 23.28 14.15 -11.14
C ILE A 339 22.10 13.23 -11.46
N ASP A 340 22.26 11.94 -11.23
CA ASP A 340 21.23 10.93 -11.44
C ASP A 340 20.98 10.03 -10.23
N ALA A 341 21.84 10.13 -9.21
CA ALA A 341 21.71 9.39 -7.97
C ALA A 341 20.60 9.96 -7.07
N PRO A 342 19.92 9.11 -6.27
CA PRO A 342 19.10 9.56 -5.16
C PRO A 342 19.86 10.49 -4.21
N LEU A 343 19.23 11.62 -3.88
CA LEU A 343 19.76 12.60 -2.93
C LEU A 343 19.39 12.19 -1.50
N ALA A 344 20.15 12.71 -0.53
CA ALA A 344 19.75 12.71 0.88
C ALA A 344 19.66 14.15 1.40
N ALA A 345 18.88 14.37 2.45
CA ALA A 345 18.81 15.68 3.08
C ALA A 345 18.51 15.56 4.57
N ASP A 346 18.96 16.56 5.33
CA ASP A 346 18.46 16.85 6.67
C ASP A 346 17.87 18.26 6.73
N ALA A 347 17.54 18.74 7.92
CA ALA A 347 16.94 20.06 8.10
C ALA A 347 17.83 21.24 7.63
N GLN A 348 19.14 21.01 7.42
CA GLN A 348 20.11 22.06 7.11
C GLN A 348 20.72 21.94 5.71
N ALA A 349 20.91 20.70 5.23
CA ALA A 349 21.68 20.44 4.03
C ALA A 349 21.05 19.37 3.13
N VAL A 350 21.37 19.47 1.84
CA VAL A 350 21.14 18.44 0.82
C VAL A 350 22.50 17.86 0.41
N PHE A 351 22.53 16.55 0.23
CA PHE A 351 23.70 15.76 -0.11
C PHE A 351 23.44 14.97 -1.39
N GLY A 352 24.46 14.84 -2.22
CA GLY A 352 24.38 14.06 -3.44
C GLY A 352 25.75 13.76 -4.00
N GLN A 353 25.75 12.92 -5.03
CA GLN A 353 26.95 12.61 -5.80
C GLN A 353 26.69 12.71 -7.30
N THR A 354 27.76 13.00 -8.03
CA THR A 354 27.77 13.24 -9.47
C THR A 354 28.51 12.14 -10.21
N TRP A 355 28.32 12.03 -11.52
CA TRP A 355 29.13 11.13 -12.36
C TRP A 355 30.63 11.47 -12.33
N GLY A 356 30.98 12.75 -12.13
CA GLY A 356 32.35 13.23 -12.00
C GLY A 356 33.05 12.87 -10.68
N ARG A 357 32.46 11.97 -9.86
CA ARG A 357 32.99 11.52 -8.55
C ARG A 357 33.02 12.60 -7.47
N GLU A 358 32.36 13.74 -7.74
CA GLU A 358 32.13 14.76 -6.73
C GLU A 358 30.94 14.36 -5.85
N VAL A 359 31.17 14.34 -4.54
CA VAL A 359 30.15 14.35 -3.49
C VAL A 359 30.06 15.77 -2.96
N PHE A 360 28.84 16.27 -2.78
CA PHE A 360 28.60 17.64 -2.34
C PHE A 360 27.62 17.69 -1.17
N ALA A 361 27.73 18.77 -0.39
CA ALA A 361 26.64 19.25 0.44
C ALA A 361 26.31 20.69 0.07
N LEU A 362 25.02 20.99 -0.10
CA LEU A 362 24.51 22.35 -0.24
C LEU A 362 23.61 22.70 0.95
N SER A 363 23.52 23.97 1.30
CA SER A 363 22.50 24.42 2.23
C SER A 363 21.12 24.21 1.63
N LEU A 364 20.23 23.55 2.38
CA LEU A 364 18.85 23.33 1.95
C LEU A 364 18.09 24.65 1.78
N ARG A 365 18.48 25.69 2.53
CA ARG A 365 17.81 27.00 2.54
C ARG A 365 18.01 27.78 1.24
N ASP A 366 19.22 27.79 0.69
CA ASP A 366 19.59 28.70 -0.41
C ASP A 366 20.44 28.06 -1.52
N GLY A 367 20.74 26.76 -1.42
CA GLY A 367 21.54 26.04 -2.41
C GLY A 367 23.03 26.41 -2.40
N ARG A 368 23.53 27.14 -1.39
CA ARG A 368 24.95 27.47 -1.27
C ARG A 368 25.77 26.21 -0.99
N LEU A 369 26.84 26.01 -1.75
CA LEU A 369 27.80 24.93 -1.50
C LEU A 369 28.42 25.07 -0.10
N LEU A 370 28.34 24.00 0.68
CA LEU A 370 28.92 23.89 2.02
C LEU A 370 30.30 23.23 1.96
N TRP A 371 30.39 22.08 1.29
CA TRP A 371 31.65 21.35 1.09
C TRP A 371 31.58 20.45 -0.14
N ARG A 372 32.76 19.99 -0.59
CA ARG A 372 32.96 19.00 -1.65
C ARG A 372 33.95 17.94 -1.21
N PHE A 373 33.74 16.73 -1.67
CA PHE A 373 34.67 15.60 -1.56
C PHE A 373 34.76 14.93 -2.92
N VAL A 374 35.95 14.49 -3.34
CA VAL A 374 36.17 13.80 -4.61
C VAL A 374 36.96 12.52 -4.31
N TYR A 375 36.49 11.38 -4.83
CA TYR A 375 37.16 10.09 -4.68
C TYR A 375 37.85 9.64 -5.97
N GLU A 376 38.76 8.67 -5.83
CA GLU A 376 39.57 8.13 -6.93
C GLU A 376 38.73 7.45 -8.02
N PRO A 377 39.16 7.48 -9.30
CA PRO A 377 38.39 6.95 -10.40
C PRO A 377 38.30 5.43 -10.38
N SER A 378 37.22 4.89 -10.96
CA SER A 378 37.12 3.46 -11.27
C SER A 378 37.85 3.13 -12.57
N PRO A 379 38.32 1.88 -12.78
CA PRO A 379 38.83 1.42 -14.06
C PRO A 379 37.78 1.27 -15.18
N ALA A 380 36.48 1.37 -14.88
CA ALA A 380 35.40 1.31 -15.87
C ALA A 380 34.64 2.65 -15.99
N ASP A 381 33.68 2.72 -16.92
CA ASP A 381 32.91 3.93 -17.27
C ASP A 381 31.83 4.32 -16.23
N ASP A 382 32.07 5.37 -15.43
CA ASP A 382 31.37 5.81 -14.19
C ASP A 382 29.88 6.27 -14.35
N HIS A 383 29.09 5.63 -15.21
CA HIS A 383 27.68 5.94 -15.40
C HIS A 383 26.79 5.32 -14.30
N ARG A 384 25.88 6.14 -13.75
CA ARG A 384 24.86 5.82 -12.74
C ARG A 384 25.41 5.51 -11.34
N GLN A 385 25.38 6.53 -10.50
CA GLN A 385 25.89 6.46 -9.13
C GLN A 385 24.81 5.97 -8.15
N GLY A 386 25.22 5.30 -7.06
CA GLY A 386 24.29 4.88 -6.00
C GLY A 386 23.74 6.07 -5.20
N GLY A 387 22.63 5.90 -4.49
CA GLY A 387 22.14 6.94 -3.59
C GLY A 387 23.05 7.12 -2.37
N VAL A 388 23.24 8.35 -1.93
CA VAL A 388 23.93 8.62 -0.64
C VAL A 388 22.96 8.45 0.53
N VAL A 389 23.44 8.02 1.70
CA VAL A 389 22.59 7.74 2.87
C VAL A 389 23.14 8.42 4.11
N LEU A 390 22.25 9.04 4.89
CA LEU A 390 22.60 9.63 6.18
C LEU A 390 22.56 8.58 7.28
N LEU A 391 23.62 8.53 8.10
CA LEU A 391 23.69 7.72 9.32
C LEU A 391 24.24 8.61 10.44
N ASP A 392 23.33 9.18 11.23
CA ASP A 392 23.62 10.13 12.30
C ASP A 392 24.47 11.34 11.85
N ASP A 393 25.77 11.33 12.17
CA ASP A 393 26.77 12.34 11.81
C ASP A 393 27.54 12.00 10.52
N LEU A 394 27.28 10.84 9.93
CA LEU A 394 27.92 10.35 8.72
C LEU A 394 27.03 10.53 7.48
N LEU A 395 27.69 10.78 6.35
CA LEU A 395 27.16 10.54 5.02
C LEU A 395 27.87 9.32 4.44
N LEU A 396 27.11 8.28 4.14
CA LEU A 396 27.56 7.06 3.48
C LEU A 396 27.45 7.25 1.96
N VAL A 397 28.57 7.04 1.27
CA VAL A 397 28.71 7.27 -0.16
C VAL A 397 29.16 5.97 -0.83
N PRO A 398 28.25 5.24 -1.49
CA PRO A 398 28.64 4.09 -2.31
C PRO A 398 29.34 4.62 -3.58
N ALA A 399 30.62 4.28 -3.74
CA ALA A 399 31.37 4.67 -4.92
C ALA A 399 31.48 3.53 -5.93
N TRP A 400 31.48 3.93 -7.18
CA TRP A 400 31.57 3.03 -8.33
C TRP A 400 32.94 2.35 -8.47
N ASN A 401 33.97 2.84 -7.76
CA ASN A 401 35.27 2.19 -7.64
C ASN A 401 35.31 1.03 -6.60
N GLY A 402 34.15 0.72 -5.99
CA GLY A 402 33.98 -0.33 -4.99
C GLY A 402 34.22 0.11 -3.54
N THR A 403 34.48 1.39 -3.30
CA THR A 403 34.66 1.92 -1.94
C THR A 403 33.35 2.45 -1.37
N LEU A 404 32.96 2.01 -0.17
CA LEU A 404 32.01 2.77 0.65
C LEU A 404 32.80 3.83 1.44
N HIS A 405 32.55 5.11 1.19
CA HIS A 405 33.09 6.18 2.03
C HIS A 405 32.09 6.58 3.10
N ALA A 406 32.56 6.79 4.33
CA ALA A 406 31.81 7.50 5.35
C ALA A 406 32.45 8.86 5.60
N LEU A 407 31.71 9.90 5.30
CA LEU A 407 32.16 11.28 5.44
C LEU A 407 31.45 11.91 6.65
N ASP A 408 32.13 12.81 7.34
CA ASP A 408 31.48 13.73 8.28
C ASP A 408 30.47 14.58 7.51
N LYS A 409 29.16 14.46 7.82
CA LYS A 409 28.13 15.15 7.02
C LYS A 409 28.24 16.67 7.07
N LYS A 410 28.88 17.25 8.10
CA LYS A 410 29.01 18.71 8.25
C LYS A 410 30.17 19.30 7.46
N SER A 411 31.27 18.57 7.35
CA SER A 411 32.52 19.06 6.76
C SER A 411 32.95 18.36 5.47
N GLY A 412 32.40 17.18 5.18
CA GLY A 412 32.85 16.31 4.08
C GLY A 412 34.16 15.58 4.37
N ALA A 413 34.73 15.71 5.57
CA ALA A 413 35.98 15.05 5.92
C ALA A 413 35.78 13.53 6.02
N PRO A 414 36.63 12.70 5.39
CA PRO A 414 36.53 11.26 5.49
C PRO A 414 36.76 10.79 6.93
N ARG A 415 35.87 9.90 7.41
CA ARG A 415 35.96 9.26 8.73
C ARG A 415 36.53 7.86 8.64
N TRP A 416 36.01 7.09 7.69
CA TRP A 416 36.49 5.75 7.35
C TRP A 416 36.06 5.40 5.93
N SER A 417 36.64 4.32 5.39
CA SER A 417 36.24 3.73 4.13
C SER A 417 36.29 2.21 4.22
N PHE A 418 35.45 1.54 3.44
CA PHE A 418 35.44 0.09 3.30
C PHE A 418 35.56 -0.27 1.81
N ASP A 419 36.48 -1.18 1.49
CA ASP A 419 36.66 -1.71 0.13
C ASP A 419 35.79 -2.97 -0.03
N ALA A 420 34.73 -2.86 -0.85
CA ALA A 420 33.85 -3.98 -1.16
C ALA A 420 34.42 -4.89 -2.26
N GLY A 421 35.44 -4.43 -2.99
CA GLY A 421 36.11 -5.16 -4.07
C GLY A 421 35.48 -4.98 -5.46
N ASP A 422 34.19 -4.64 -5.56
CA ASP A 422 33.48 -4.40 -6.83
C ASP A 422 32.51 -3.21 -6.70
N ALA A 423 32.03 -2.67 -7.82
CA ALA A 423 31.31 -1.41 -7.87
C ALA A 423 30.03 -1.40 -7.01
N LEU A 424 29.84 -0.31 -6.26
CA LEU A 424 28.65 -0.08 -5.45
C LEU A 424 27.69 0.83 -6.21
N ARG A 425 26.66 0.24 -6.82
CA ARG A 425 25.64 0.97 -7.60
C ARG A 425 24.34 1.24 -6.85
N ALA A 426 24.12 0.52 -5.76
CA ALA A 426 22.94 0.68 -4.92
C ALA A 426 23.22 1.60 -3.74
N ALA A 427 22.19 2.27 -3.24
CA ALA A 427 22.27 2.93 -1.94
C ALA A 427 22.46 1.88 -0.82
N PRO A 428 23.27 2.14 0.21
CA PRO A 428 23.37 1.27 1.37
C PRO A 428 22.03 1.20 2.11
N THR A 429 21.69 0.03 2.65
CA THR A 429 20.55 -0.11 3.56
C THR A 429 21.05 -0.09 4.99
N VAL A 430 20.45 0.73 5.86
CA VAL A 430 20.87 0.88 7.26
C VAL A 430 19.76 0.41 8.19
N HIS A 431 20.10 -0.49 9.12
CA HIS A 431 19.17 -0.98 10.14
C HIS A 431 19.93 -1.34 11.42
N ASP A 432 19.41 -0.91 12.56
CA ASP A 432 19.94 -1.21 13.90
C ASP A 432 21.48 -1.07 14.04
N GLY A 433 22.04 0.00 13.46
CA GLY A 433 23.47 0.29 13.51
C GLY A 433 24.36 -0.55 12.58
N TYR A 434 23.76 -1.38 11.72
CA TYR A 434 24.43 -2.09 10.63
C TYR A 434 24.19 -1.41 9.28
N ILE A 435 25.18 -1.54 8.40
CA ILE A 435 25.18 -1.04 7.03
C ILE A 435 25.26 -2.23 6.09
N TYR A 436 24.28 -2.38 5.21
CA TYR A 436 24.21 -3.46 4.23
C TYR A 436 24.52 -2.95 2.83
N LEU A 437 25.47 -3.60 2.16
CA LEU A 437 26.00 -3.19 0.86
C LEU A 437 25.88 -4.30 -0.15
N ALA A 438 25.32 -3.97 -1.31
CA ALA A 438 25.25 -4.82 -2.48
C ALA A 438 26.25 -4.34 -3.54
N ASP A 439 27.06 -5.26 -4.07
CA ASP A 439 28.00 -4.97 -5.16
C ASP A 439 27.65 -5.70 -6.47
N THR A 440 28.31 -5.26 -7.56
CA THR A 440 28.11 -5.81 -8.90
C THR A 440 28.70 -7.21 -9.14
N ALA A 441 29.54 -7.72 -8.24
CA ALA A 441 30.01 -9.10 -8.27
C ALA A 441 29.03 -10.08 -7.60
N GLY A 442 27.97 -9.57 -6.99
CA GLY A 442 26.93 -10.38 -6.35
C GLY A 442 27.13 -10.57 -4.85
N ARG A 443 27.90 -9.69 -4.23
CA ARG A 443 28.23 -9.75 -2.81
C ARG A 443 27.29 -8.87 -2.01
N ILE A 444 26.81 -9.42 -0.89
CA ILE A 444 26.10 -8.68 0.14
C ILE A 444 26.96 -8.66 1.39
N SER A 445 27.31 -7.45 1.86
CA SER A 445 28.18 -7.22 3.01
C SER A 445 27.40 -6.53 4.11
N ALA A 446 27.50 -7.00 5.35
CA ALA A 446 27.05 -6.26 6.52
C ALA A 446 28.25 -5.67 7.25
N LEU A 447 28.21 -4.38 7.52
CA LEU A 447 29.22 -3.66 8.27
C LEU A 447 28.62 -3.12 9.57
N HIS A 448 29.44 -3.01 10.60
CA HIS A 448 29.14 -2.15 11.73
C HIS A 448 29.18 -0.68 11.28
N ARG A 449 28.54 0.21 12.06
CA ARG A 449 28.56 1.67 11.84
C ARG A 449 29.97 2.27 11.67
N ASP A 450 31.00 1.66 12.24
CA ASP A 450 32.40 2.12 12.14
C ASP A 450 33.13 1.61 10.87
N GLY A 451 32.42 0.93 9.97
CA GLY A 451 32.95 0.40 8.71
C GLY A 451 33.60 -0.99 8.84
N ARG A 452 33.65 -1.57 10.04
CA ARG A 452 34.17 -2.93 10.22
C ARG A 452 33.21 -3.96 9.63
N LEU A 453 33.75 -4.88 8.83
CA LEU A 453 33.00 -6.02 8.32
C LEU A 453 32.45 -6.89 9.46
N HIS A 454 31.14 -7.15 9.42
CA HIS A 454 30.46 -8.07 10.31
C HIS A 454 30.31 -9.45 9.65
N TRP A 455 29.67 -9.52 8.49
CA TRP A 455 29.59 -10.72 7.66
C TRP A 455 29.53 -10.37 6.17
N GLN A 456 29.77 -11.38 5.33
CA GLN A 456 29.68 -11.25 3.88
C GLN A 456 29.19 -12.55 3.25
N LEU A 457 28.35 -12.44 2.22
CA LEU A 457 27.82 -13.56 1.45
C LEU A 457 27.89 -13.25 -0.05
N SER A 458 28.19 -14.27 -0.86
CA SER A 458 28.20 -14.18 -2.33
C SER A 458 26.98 -14.93 -2.87
N LEU A 459 26.20 -14.27 -3.72
CA LEU A 459 25.00 -14.82 -4.36
C LEU A 459 25.20 -15.13 -5.86
N GLU A 460 26.43 -15.01 -6.34
CA GLU A 460 26.86 -15.39 -7.71
C GLU A 460 26.11 -14.66 -8.85
N GLU A 461 25.48 -13.52 -8.54
CA GLU A 461 24.66 -12.77 -9.47
C GLU A 461 24.72 -11.26 -9.14
N PRO A 462 24.91 -10.35 -10.11
CA PRO A 462 25.05 -8.92 -9.83
C PRO A 462 23.87 -8.35 -9.03
N LEU A 463 24.16 -7.62 -7.96
CA LEU A 463 23.17 -6.93 -7.15
C LEU A 463 23.20 -5.43 -7.50
N LEU A 464 22.13 -4.96 -8.14
CA LEU A 464 22.07 -3.61 -8.74
C LEU A 464 21.13 -2.63 -8.03
N SER A 465 20.37 -3.11 -7.05
CA SER A 465 19.40 -2.32 -6.30
C SER A 465 19.58 -2.51 -4.79
N ALA A 466 19.01 -1.59 -4.02
CA ALA A 466 19.16 -1.59 -2.57
C ALA A 466 18.43 -2.80 -1.95
N PRO A 467 18.99 -3.45 -0.91
CA PRO A 467 18.27 -4.45 -0.13
C PRO A 467 17.01 -3.87 0.51
N ALA A 468 15.89 -4.59 0.43
CA ALA A 468 14.69 -4.27 1.21
C ALA A 468 14.82 -4.79 2.63
N LEU A 469 14.39 -4.01 3.63
CA LEU A 469 14.28 -4.46 5.02
C LEU A 469 12.96 -5.18 5.26
N THR A 470 13.02 -6.29 5.98
CA THR A 470 11.86 -7.02 6.49
C THR A 470 12.03 -7.24 8.00
N PRO A 471 10.98 -7.65 8.74
CA PRO A 471 11.11 -7.95 10.16
C PRO A 471 12.12 -9.07 10.48
N GLN A 472 12.38 -9.99 9.54
CA GLN A 472 13.34 -11.08 9.75
C GLN A 472 14.76 -10.77 9.25
N GLY A 473 14.94 -9.73 8.42
CA GLY A 473 16.23 -9.38 7.86
C GLY A 473 16.15 -8.55 6.58
N LEU A 474 16.79 -9.05 5.52
CA LEU A 474 16.90 -8.36 4.24
C LEU A 474 16.32 -9.21 3.12
N VAL A 475 15.80 -8.57 2.08
CA VAL A 475 15.54 -9.21 0.79
C VAL A 475 16.36 -8.50 -0.27
N VAL A 476 17.21 -9.26 -0.95
CA VAL A 476 18.04 -8.78 -2.05
C VAL A 476 17.53 -9.33 -3.37
N LEU A 477 17.65 -8.53 -4.43
CA LEU A 477 17.21 -8.88 -5.77
C LEU A 477 18.43 -8.93 -6.70
N GLY A 478 18.68 -10.10 -7.27
CA GLY A 478 19.67 -10.28 -8.32
C GLY A 478 19.16 -9.88 -9.70
N ARG A 479 20.09 -9.58 -10.61
CA ARG A 479 19.84 -9.18 -12.01
C ARG A 479 19.04 -10.19 -12.86
N ALA A 480 19.21 -11.48 -12.68
CA ALA A 480 18.46 -12.57 -13.30
C ALA A 480 17.05 -12.76 -12.69
N GLY A 481 16.71 -12.04 -11.63
CA GLY A 481 15.38 -12.08 -11.01
C GLY A 481 15.27 -13.01 -9.80
N THR A 482 16.40 -13.38 -9.18
CA THR A 482 16.40 -14.17 -7.95
C THR A 482 16.23 -13.25 -6.74
N LEU A 483 15.10 -13.36 -6.04
CA LEU A 483 14.93 -12.80 -4.71
C LEU A 483 15.56 -13.75 -3.68
N THR A 484 16.42 -13.21 -2.81
CA THR A 484 17.02 -13.96 -1.69
C THR A 484 16.71 -13.23 -0.40
N ALA A 485 15.98 -13.88 0.52
CA ALA A 485 15.84 -13.38 1.87
C ALA A 485 16.97 -13.87 2.76
N LEU A 486 17.52 -12.96 3.55
CA LEU A 486 18.61 -13.18 4.47
C LEU A 486 18.16 -12.79 5.87
N SER A 487 18.57 -13.53 6.89
CA SER A 487 18.49 -13.06 8.27
C SER A 487 19.46 -11.90 8.48
N PHE A 488 19.29 -11.13 9.56
CA PHE A 488 20.27 -10.11 9.93
C PHE A 488 21.68 -10.67 10.21
N ALA A 489 21.80 -11.98 10.45
CA ALA A 489 23.07 -12.68 10.61
C ALA A 489 23.69 -13.16 9.28
N GLY A 490 23.03 -12.92 8.14
CA GLY A 490 23.52 -13.29 6.82
C GLY A 490 23.16 -14.71 6.39
N GLU A 491 22.24 -15.38 7.09
CA GLU A 491 21.77 -16.72 6.73
C GLU A 491 20.66 -16.65 5.68
N ILE A 492 20.71 -17.49 4.65
CA ILE A 492 19.64 -17.55 3.66
C ILE A 492 18.39 -18.17 4.30
N LEU A 493 17.31 -17.40 4.33
CA LEU A 493 16.00 -17.83 4.83
C LEU A 493 15.19 -18.51 3.72
N TRP A 494 15.15 -17.90 2.54
CA TRP A 494 14.48 -18.44 1.36
C TRP A 494 15.01 -17.81 0.08
N GLN A 495 14.75 -18.47 -1.06
CA GLN A 495 15.02 -17.94 -2.40
C GLN A 495 13.80 -18.12 -3.31
N ARG A 496 13.56 -17.15 -4.18
CA ARG A 496 12.49 -17.17 -5.18
C ARG A 496 12.98 -16.62 -6.50
N ALA A 497 12.99 -17.45 -7.54
CA ALA A 497 13.16 -17.00 -8.91
C ALA A 497 11.84 -16.39 -9.42
N LEU A 498 11.93 -15.19 -10.00
CA LEU A 498 10.83 -14.55 -10.75
C LEU A 498 10.89 -14.85 -12.24
N ASP A 499 11.99 -15.46 -12.71
CA ASP A 499 12.27 -15.77 -14.11
C ASP A 499 12.21 -14.54 -15.04
N GLU A 500 12.54 -13.37 -14.49
CA GLU A 500 12.54 -12.08 -15.19
C GLU A 500 13.77 -11.27 -14.84
N THR A 501 14.44 -10.73 -15.88
CA THR A 501 15.58 -9.84 -15.67
C THR A 501 15.16 -8.62 -14.86
N CYS A 502 16.00 -8.24 -13.90
CA CYS A 502 15.87 -7.08 -13.05
C CYS A 502 17.10 -6.17 -13.21
N PHE A 503 16.94 -4.87 -12.97
CA PHE A 503 18.05 -3.92 -12.94
C PHE A 503 18.01 -3.10 -11.65
N TYR A 504 17.64 -1.83 -11.73
CA TYR A 504 17.87 -0.86 -10.66
C TYR A 504 16.68 -0.71 -9.70
N ALA A 505 15.51 -1.22 -10.08
CA ALA A 505 14.33 -1.21 -9.23
C ALA A 505 14.60 -2.05 -7.99
N ALA A 506 14.50 -1.42 -6.81
CA ALA A 506 14.62 -2.13 -5.55
C ALA A 506 13.30 -2.86 -5.22
N PRO A 507 13.35 -4.03 -4.58
CA PRO A 507 12.17 -4.57 -3.91
C PRO A 507 11.68 -3.59 -2.83
N VAL A 508 10.37 -3.51 -2.63
CA VAL A 508 9.73 -2.65 -1.62
C VAL A 508 8.94 -3.52 -0.66
N PHE A 509 9.30 -3.52 0.61
CA PHE A 509 8.55 -4.22 1.65
C PHE A 509 7.50 -3.30 2.26
N VAL A 510 6.23 -3.69 2.17
CA VAL A 510 5.06 -2.95 2.66
C VAL A 510 3.96 -3.92 3.08
N ASP A 511 3.28 -3.64 4.19
CA ASP A 511 2.14 -4.44 4.67
C ASP A 511 2.41 -5.96 4.69
N ALA A 512 3.58 -6.35 5.23
CA ALA A 512 4.05 -7.74 5.29
C ALA A 512 4.19 -8.45 3.91
N THR A 513 4.29 -7.67 2.83
CA THR A 513 4.45 -8.14 1.46
C THR A 513 5.61 -7.42 0.76
N LEU A 514 6.11 -8.01 -0.32
CA LEU A 514 7.10 -7.41 -1.21
C LEU A 514 6.43 -6.98 -2.51
N VAL A 515 6.78 -5.80 -3.01
CA VAL A 515 6.44 -5.34 -4.35
C VAL A 515 7.72 -5.23 -5.16
N VAL A 516 7.75 -5.86 -6.34
CA VAL A 516 8.93 -5.91 -7.21
C VAL A 516 8.54 -5.58 -8.64
N ALA A 517 9.20 -4.58 -9.23
CA ALA A 517 9.10 -4.29 -10.65
C ALA A 517 10.34 -4.82 -11.39
N THR A 518 10.13 -5.43 -12.55
CA THR A 518 11.20 -6.09 -13.30
C THR A 518 11.44 -5.41 -14.64
N ALA A 519 12.62 -5.64 -15.20
CA ALA A 519 12.90 -5.29 -16.59
C ALA A 519 12.31 -6.28 -17.60
N GLY A 520 11.76 -7.41 -17.14
CA GLY A 520 10.88 -8.28 -17.91
C GLY A 520 9.48 -7.70 -18.12
N GLY A 521 9.14 -6.56 -17.50
CA GLY A 521 7.82 -5.93 -17.59
C GLY A 521 6.80 -6.55 -16.63
N GLY A 522 7.25 -7.23 -15.59
CA GLY A 522 6.39 -7.72 -14.51
C GLY A 522 6.33 -6.74 -13.34
N LEU A 523 5.14 -6.60 -12.76
CA LEU A 523 4.94 -6.06 -11.42
C LEU A 523 4.44 -7.20 -10.54
N TRP A 524 5.21 -7.54 -9.52
CA TRP A 524 4.97 -8.70 -8.68
C TRP A 524 4.63 -8.25 -7.26
N ARG A 525 3.65 -8.92 -6.65
CA ARG A 525 3.46 -8.89 -5.20
C ARG A 525 3.71 -10.27 -4.63
N LEU A 526 4.55 -10.33 -3.60
CA LEU A 526 4.90 -11.55 -2.89
C LEU A 526 4.62 -11.41 -1.40
N SER A 527 4.35 -12.52 -0.73
CA SER A 527 4.32 -12.59 0.72
C SER A 527 5.74 -12.45 1.31
N ALA A 528 5.84 -12.22 2.63
CA ALA A 528 7.12 -12.11 3.33
C ALA A 528 8.01 -13.37 3.24
N ASP A 529 7.41 -14.54 3.00
CA ASP A 529 8.10 -15.83 2.79
C ASP A 529 8.38 -16.13 1.31
N GLY A 530 8.16 -15.15 0.40
CA GLY A 530 8.55 -15.25 -1.00
C GLY A 530 7.58 -16.04 -1.88
N GLN A 531 6.33 -16.27 -1.44
CA GLN A 531 5.29 -16.82 -2.29
C GLN A 531 4.67 -15.71 -3.15
N VAL A 532 4.44 -15.99 -4.43
CA VAL A 532 3.80 -15.04 -5.34
C VAL A 532 2.32 -14.94 -4.98
N ILE A 533 1.86 -13.73 -4.66
CA ILE A 533 0.45 -13.43 -4.44
C ILE A 533 -0.20 -13.15 -5.80
N TRP A 534 0.35 -12.20 -6.55
CA TRP A 534 -0.07 -11.88 -7.91
C TRP A 534 1.07 -11.32 -8.75
N ARG A 535 0.88 -11.37 -10.07
CA ARG A 535 1.73 -10.72 -11.07
C ARG A 535 0.85 -9.94 -12.06
N SER A 536 1.19 -8.69 -12.26
CA SER A 536 0.61 -7.82 -13.30
C SER A 536 1.66 -7.50 -14.36
N THR A 537 1.21 -7.07 -15.54
CA THR A 537 2.09 -6.73 -16.66
C THR A 537 2.16 -5.21 -16.80
N LEU A 538 3.38 -4.70 -16.79
CA LEU A 538 3.71 -3.32 -17.13
C LEU A 538 3.76 -3.13 -18.65
N SER A 539 3.64 -1.88 -19.10
CA SER A 539 3.71 -1.53 -20.51
C SER A 539 5.11 -1.62 -21.09
N GLY A 540 6.14 -1.65 -20.23
CA GLY A 540 7.52 -1.82 -20.61
C GLY A 540 8.41 -2.28 -19.45
N PRO A 541 9.71 -2.52 -19.72
CA PRO A 541 10.70 -2.78 -18.69
C PRO A 541 10.70 -1.67 -17.63
N SER A 542 10.73 -2.01 -16.34
CA SER A 542 10.84 -1.01 -15.28
C SER A 542 12.19 -1.04 -14.60
N TYR A 543 12.82 0.13 -14.53
CA TYR A 543 14.06 0.39 -13.77
C TYR A 543 13.80 1.24 -12.53
N ALA A 544 12.57 1.74 -12.38
CA ALA A 544 12.16 2.59 -11.26
C ALA A 544 11.73 1.71 -10.07
N THR A 545 12.26 2.00 -8.90
CA THR A 545 11.72 1.44 -7.65
C THR A 545 10.25 1.88 -7.51
N PRO A 546 9.30 0.95 -7.30
CA PRO A 546 7.90 1.31 -7.10
C PRO A 546 7.68 2.19 -5.86
N LEU A 547 6.72 3.10 -5.94
CA LEU A 547 6.22 3.84 -4.78
C LEU A 547 4.89 3.23 -4.36
N VAL A 548 4.79 2.80 -3.10
CA VAL A 548 3.51 2.39 -2.51
C VAL A 548 2.97 3.55 -1.68
N HIS A 549 1.79 4.05 -2.05
CA HIS A 549 1.15 5.16 -1.36
C HIS A 549 -0.38 5.01 -1.42
N GLN A 550 -1.05 5.13 -0.28
CA GLN A 550 -2.51 5.06 -0.15
C GLN A 550 -3.14 3.80 -0.80
N GLY A 551 -2.54 2.62 -0.56
CA GLY A 551 -3.05 1.34 -1.09
C GLY A 551 -2.87 1.18 -2.60
N ARG A 552 -1.98 1.97 -3.22
CA ARG A 552 -1.69 1.93 -4.65
C ARG A 552 -0.19 1.85 -4.90
N ILE A 553 0.18 1.27 -6.03
CA ILE A 553 1.55 1.19 -6.51
C ILE A 553 1.69 2.14 -7.69
N PHE A 554 2.65 3.06 -7.62
CA PHE A 554 3.05 3.95 -8.71
C PHE A 554 4.42 3.50 -9.21
N VAL A 555 4.54 3.23 -10.50
CA VAL A 555 5.79 2.73 -11.07
C VAL A 555 5.99 3.31 -12.47
N GLY A 556 7.21 3.80 -12.70
CA GLY A 556 7.65 4.26 -14.02
C GLY A 556 8.21 3.11 -14.85
N ASP A 557 8.01 3.16 -16.16
CA ASP A 557 8.63 2.24 -17.11
C ASP A 557 9.53 2.96 -18.13
N ASN A 558 10.33 2.15 -18.84
CA ASN A 558 11.25 2.61 -19.86
C ASN A 558 10.58 2.97 -21.20
N ASN A 559 9.27 2.72 -21.34
CA ASN A 559 8.46 3.19 -22.46
C ASN A 559 7.82 4.57 -22.17
N GLY A 560 8.12 5.14 -21.00
CA GLY A 560 7.68 6.48 -20.61
C GLY A 560 6.26 6.53 -20.07
N ASN A 561 5.80 5.47 -19.40
CA ASN A 561 4.53 5.46 -18.69
C ASN A 561 4.75 5.48 -17.18
N LEU A 562 4.06 6.39 -16.48
CA LEU A 562 3.75 6.18 -15.07
C LEU A 562 2.48 5.34 -15.01
N GLU A 563 2.57 4.16 -14.41
CA GLU A 563 1.44 3.25 -14.24
C GLU A 563 1.03 3.15 -12.77
N VAL A 564 -0.27 3.06 -12.53
CA VAL A 564 -0.87 2.98 -11.19
C VAL A 564 -1.61 1.66 -11.06
N PHE A 565 -1.34 0.92 -10.00
CA PHE A 565 -1.99 -0.36 -9.71
C PHE A 565 -2.61 -0.37 -8.30
N ASN A 566 -3.69 -1.12 -8.12
CA ASN A 566 -4.24 -1.43 -6.80
C ASN A 566 -3.30 -2.42 -6.09
N LEU A 567 -2.90 -2.11 -4.85
CA LEU A 567 -1.95 -2.93 -4.09
C LEU A 567 -2.51 -4.33 -3.78
N ASP A 568 -3.80 -4.44 -3.50
CA ASP A 568 -4.42 -5.70 -3.11
C ASP A 568 -4.74 -6.59 -4.29
N SER A 569 -5.37 -6.03 -5.33
CA SER A 569 -5.86 -6.81 -6.46
C SER A 569 -4.85 -6.98 -7.58
N GLY A 570 -3.83 -6.12 -7.65
CA GLY A 570 -2.92 -6.02 -8.79
C GLY A 570 -3.56 -5.38 -10.04
N GLU A 571 -4.78 -4.86 -9.93
CA GLU A 571 -5.49 -4.25 -11.05
C GLU A 571 -4.84 -2.94 -11.50
N SER A 572 -4.72 -2.74 -12.82
CA SER A 572 -4.25 -1.47 -13.39
C SER A 572 -5.35 -0.42 -13.29
N LEU A 573 -5.05 0.70 -12.67
CA LEU A 573 -5.99 1.78 -12.37
C LEU A 573 -5.86 2.97 -13.33
N ALA A 574 -4.63 3.34 -13.67
CA ALA A 574 -4.36 4.46 -14.57
C ALA A 574 -2.98 4.36 -15.21
N ARG A 575 -2.82 5.12 -16.29
CA ARG A 575 -1.57 5.30 -17.02
C ARG A 575 -1.41 6.75 -17.42
N TRP A 576 -0.21 7.30 -17.22
CA TRP A 576 0.17 8.63 -17.66
C TRP A 576 1.42 8.55 -18.57
N PRO A 577 1.25 8.68 -19.90
CA PRO A 577 2.36 8.66 -20.83
C PRO A 577 3.06 10.02 -20.91
N VAL A 578 4.38 10.02 -20.80
CA VAL A 578 5.25 11.19 -21.06
C VAL A 578 6.16 11.00 -22.28
N GLY A 579 6.21 9.78 -22.83
CA GLY A 579 6.85 9.45 -24.11
C GLY A 579 8.34 9.10 -24.03
N GLU A 580 8.99 9.32 -22.89
CA GLU A 580 10.39 9.03 -22.63
C GLU A 580 10.56 8.35 -21.28
N ALA A 581 11.59 7.52 -21.12
CA ALA A 581 11.75 6.63 -19.97
C ALA A 581 11.62 7.32 -18.60
N ILE A 582 10.97 6.63 -17.66
CA ILE A 582 10.86 7.01 -16.25
C ILE A 582 11.65 5.99 -15.43
N GLN A 583 12.89 6.33 -15.07
CA GLN A 583 13.81 5.41 -14.38
C GLN A 583 14.02 5.73 -12.90
N GLY A 584 13.67 6.94 -12.47
CA GLY A 584 13.69 7.34 -11.08
C GLY A 584 12.45 6.85 -10.35
N ALA A 585 12.60 6.51 -9.06
CA ALA A 585 11.48 6.21 -8.20
C ALA A 585 10.53 7.42 -8.10
N PRO A 586 9.21 7.25 -8.25
CA PRO A 586 8.25 8.30 -7.93
C PRO A 586 8.30 8.64 -6.43
N ALA A 587 7.86 9.85 -6.07
CA ALA A 587 7.72 10.30 -4.69
C ALA A 587 6.31 10.81 -4.41
N ALA A 588 5.81 10.62 -3.18
CA ALA A 588 4.52 11.15 -2.74
C ALA A 588 4.68 12.46 -1.96
N LEU A 589 3.76 13.40 -2.17
CA LEU A 589 3.59 14.60 -1.36
C LEU A 589 2.08 14.85 -1.16
N GLY A 590 1.51 14.34 -0.07
CA GLY A 590 0.07 14.39 0.17
C GLY A 590 -0.70 13.60 -0.89
N GLN A 591 -1.57 14.27 -1.66
CA GLN A 591 -2.31 13.69 -2.79
C GLN A 591 -1.59 13.83 -4.14
N GLN A 592 -0.32 14.25 -4.12
CA GLN A 592 0.48 14.39 -5.33
C GLN A 592 1.50 13.28 -5.45
N VAL A 593 1.75 12.89 -6.69
CA VAL A 593 2.87 12.01 -7.06
C VAL A 593 3.79 12.79 -7.99
N LEU A 594 5.08 12.75 -7.67
CA LEU A 594 6.14 13.44 -8.39
C LEU A 594 7.06 12.42 -9.01
N PHE A 595 7.47 12.65 -10.25
CA PHE A 595 8.47 11.80 -10.90
C PHE A 595 9.24 12.61 -11.93
N GLY A 596 10.51 12.25 -12.11
CA GLY A 596 11.33 12.75 -13.20
C GLY A 596 11.30 11.80 -14.39
N ALA A 597 11.45 12.34 -15.59
CA ALA A 597 11.54 11.55 -16.81
C ALA A 597 12.65 12.05 -17.75
N ARG A 598 12.98 11.21 -18.74
CA ARG A 598 13.95 11.55 -19.79
C ARG A 598 13.39 12.48 -20.88
N ASP A 599 12.13 12.90 -20.75
CA ASP A 599 11.60 14.03 -21.51
C ASP A 599 12.17 15.38 -21.01
N GLY A 600 13.00 15.33 -19.97
CA GLY A 600 13.70 16.46 -19.37
C GLY A 600 12.87 17.20 -18.33
N ALA A 601 11.78 16.62 -17.82
CA ALA A 601 10.91 17.28 -16.87
C ALA A 601 10.75 16.53 -15.53
N LEU A 602 10.52 17.32 -14.48
CA LEU A 602 9.86 16.89 -13.26
C LEU A 602 8.34 17.10 -13.44
N HIS A 603 7.59 16.02 -13.34
CA HIS A 603 6.13 16.02 -13.38
C HIS A 603 5.57 16.00 -11.97
N VAL A 604 4.46 16.70 -11.77
CA VAL A 604 3.69 16.68 -10.53
C VAL A 604 2.24 16.40 -10.89
N LEU A 605 1.80 15.20 -10.58
CA LEU A 605 0.42 14.78 -10.81
C LEU A 605 -0.36 14.87 -9.50
N ARG A 606 -1.58 15.38 -9.56
CA ARG A 606 -2.57 15.15 -8.51
C ARG A 606 -3.26 13.82 -8.79
N VAL A 607 -3.42 13.03 -7.73
CA VAL A 607 -4.14 11.75 -7.77
C VAL A 607 -5.52 11.99 -7.17
N GLU A 608 -6.54 11.94 -8.01
CA GLU A 608 -7.94 12.13 -7.61
C GLU A 608 -8.66 10.79 -7.65
N ASN A 609 -9.38 10.46 -6.58
CA ASN A 609 -10.23 9.28 -6.57
C ASN A 609 -11.47 9.57 -7.41
N SER A 610 -11.77 8.72 -8.38
CA SER A 610 -13.02 8.76 -9.15
C SER A 610 -13.97 7.67 -8.66
N ALA A 611 -15.26 7.80 -9.00
CA ALA A 611 -16.21 6.71 -8.78
C ALA A 611 -15.76 5.48 -9.61
N PRO A 612 -15.61 4.30 -8.98
CA PRO A 612 -15.23 3.07 -9.68
C PRO A 612 -16.38 2.39 -10.43
#